data_AF-B7PTU0-F1
#
_entry.id   AF-B7PTU0-F1
#
_cell.length_a   1.000
_cell.length_b   1.000
_cell.length_c   1.000
_cell.angle_alpha   90.00
_cell.angle_beta   90.00
_cell.angle_gamma   90.00
#
_symmetry.space_group_name_H-M   'P 1'
#
loop_
_entity.id
_entity.type
_entity.pdbx_description
1 polymer ?
#
loop_
_entity_poly.entity_id
_entity_poly.type
_entity_poly.pdbx_seq_one_letter_code
_entity_poly.pdbx_strand_id
1 'polypeptide(L)'
;YLQLACTLKYYGYLQFAPCHCDYPQPDTRVLISAGGRELNFRLALAQDQVKEVSFRVTRIRCWRITTAVSTFLGTAAASLGHTQQRLELSFEYLMSKNKLQWVTVVSSQAILLSVCLQGMVGELLLKKQGAS
;
A
#
# COMPACT_ATOMS: atom_id res chain seq x y z
N TYR A 1 -8.55 8.91 -28.20
CA TYR A 1 -7.43 8.42 -27.37
C TYR A 1 -7.84 8.26 -25.91
N LEU A 2 -8.22 9.33 -25.19
CA LEU A 2 -8.59 9.24 -23.76
C LEU A 2 -9.79 8.32 -23.46
N GLN A 3 -10.80 8.28 -24.33
CA GLN A 3 -11.94 7.37 -24.20
C GLN A 3 -11.57 5.88 -24.30
N LEU A 4 -10.45 5.55 -24.94
CA LEU A 4 -9.93 4.18 -24.99
C LEU A 4 -8.99 3.92 -23.80
N ALA A 5 -8.22 4.93 -23.38
CA ALA A 5 -7.34 4.80 -22.24
C ALA A 5 -8.13 4.54 -20.94
N CYS A 6 -9.30 5.15 -20.78
CA CYS A 6 -10.13 4.97 -19.58
C CYS A 6 -10.78 3.58 -19.46
N THR A 7 -10.72 2.74 -20.50
CA THR A 7 -11.19 1.34 -20.44
C THR A 7 -10.10 0.37 -19.98
N LEU A 8 -8.85 0.82 -19.79
CA LEU A 8 -7.75 -0.03 -19.33
C LEU A 8 -7.83 -0.30 -17.83
N LYS A 9 -7.54 -1.55 -17.41
CA LYS A 9 -7.71 -2.05 -16.02
C LYS A 9 -7.05 -1.17 -14.94
N TYR A 10 -5.89 -0.58 -15.24
CA TYR A 10 -5.13 0.25 -14.31
C TYR A 10 -5.11 1.74 -14.69
N TYR A 11 -6.00 2.19 -15.57
CA TYR A 11 -6.14 3.61 -15.84
C TYR A 11 -6.58 4.36 -14.57
N GLY A 12 -5.87 5.43 -14.23
CA GLY A 12 -6.10 6.19 -13.00
C GLY A 12 -5.54 5.54 -11.73
N TYR A 13 -4.76 4.46 -11.85
CA TYR A 13 -4.00 3.90 -10.72
C TYR A 13 -2.60 4.51 -10.66
N LEU A 14 -2.16 4.82 -9.44
CA LEU A 14 -0.78 5.18 -9.15
C LEU A 14 0.00 3.91 -8.79
N GLN A 15 0.97 3.53 -9.62
CA GLN A 15 1.86 2.40 -9.37
C GLN A 15 3.07 2.84 -8.55
N PHE A 16 3.37 2.10 -7.48
CA PHE A 16 4.50 2.36 -6.59
C PHE A 16 5.75 1.57 -6.99
N ALA A 17 6.89 1.92 -6.41
CA ALA A 17 8.10 1.09 -6.52
C ALA A 17 7.89 -0.29 -5.85
N PRO A 18 8.53 -1.36 -6.35
CA PRO A 18 8.50 -2.67 -5.71
C PRO A 18 8.92 -2.58 -4.24
N CYS A 19 8.16 -3.20 -3.36
CA CYS A 19 8.35 -3.15 -1.91
C CYS A 19 8.04 -4.51 -1.26
N HIS A 20 8.00 -4.58 0.07
CA HIS A 20 7.74 -5.82 0.80
C HIS A 20 6.52 -5.67 1.71
N CYS A 21 5.78 -6.75 1.94
CA CYS A 21 4.68 -6.80 2.89
C CYS A 21 4.64 -8.11 3.70
N ASP A 22 3.88 -8.10 4.78
CA ASP A 22 3.70 -9.26 5.67
C ASP A 22 2.55 -10.21 5.26
N TYR A 23 1.96 -9.98 4.08
CA TYR A 23 0.83 -10.75 3.55
C TYR A 23 1.14 -11.33 2.16
N PRO A 24 0.78 -12.60 1.87
CA PRO A 24 0.21 -13.61 2.77
C PRO A 24 1.25 -14.22 3.74
N GLN A 25 2.54 -13.97 3.50
CA GLN A 25 3.65 -14.41 4.33
C GLN A 25 4.56 -13.21 4.65
N PRO A 26 5.36 -13.27 5.74
CA PRO A 26 6.37 -12.25 6.02
C PRO A 26 7.34 -12.06 4.85
N ASP A 27 7.77 -10.82 4.63
CA ASP A 27 8.76 -10.44 3.60
C ASP A 27 8.36 -10.80 2.16
N THR A 28 7.05 -10.82 1.88
CA THR A 28 6.56 -11.05 0.52
C THR A 28 6.84 -9.83 -0.36
N ARG A 29 7.53 -10.03 -1.48
CA ARG A 29 7.76 -8.98 -2.48
C ARG A 29 6.46 -8.64 -3.22
N VAL A 30 6.14 -7.36 -3.27
CA VAL A 30 4.87 -6.86 -3.81
C VAL A 30 5.08 -5.61 -4.67
N LEU A 31 4.29 -5.52 -5.74
CA LEU A 31 4.10 -4.29 -6.51
C LEU A 31 2.70 -3.75 -6.23
N ILE A 32 2.63 -2.55 -5.63
CA ILE A 32 1.38 -1.94 -5.19
C ILE A 32 0.88 -0.94 -6.24
N SER A 33 -0.42 -0.90 -6.44
CA SER A 33 -1.09 0.11 -7.25
C SER A 33 -2.32 0.63 -6.51
N ALA A 34 -2.40 1.95 -6.29
CA ALA A 34 -3.53 2.59 -5.60
C ALA A 34 -4.43 3.29 -6.60
N GLY A 35 -5.73 3.00 -6.57
CA GLY A 35 -6.69 3.58 -7.50
C GLY A 35 -8.02 2.84 -7.44
N GLY A 36 -9.06 3.35 -8.10
CA GLY A 36 -10.34 2.65 -8.18
C GLY A 36 -11.03 2.37 -6.83
N ARG A 37 -10.65 3.07 -5.75
CA ARG A 37 -11.10 2.86 -4.35
C ARG A 37 -10.56 1.57 -3.71
N GLU A 38 -9.42 1.09 -4.19
CA GLU A 38 -8.73 -0.07 -3.65
C GLU A 38 -7.20 0.06 -3.77
N LEU A 39 -6.50 -0.76 -2.98
CA LEU A 39 -5.08 -1.03 -3.16
C LEU A 39 -4.93 -2.40 -3.80
N ASN A 40 -4.31 -2.46 -4.97
CA ASN A 40 -4.01 -3.70 -5.68
C ASN A 40 -2.57 -4.12 -5.41
N PHE A 41 -2.42 -5.32 -4.84
CA PHE A 41 -1.15 -5.93 -4.49
C PHE A 41 -0.87 -7.03 -5.52
N ARG A 42 0.17 -6.86 -6.33
CA ARG A 42 0.70 -7.92 -7.18
C ARG A 42 1.87 -8.58 -6.45
N LEU A 43 1.59 -9.72 -5.85
CA LEU A 43 2.53 -10.50 -5.06
C LEU A 43 3.35 -11.40 -5.99
N ALA A 44 4.67 -11.39 -5.82
CA ALA A 44 5.56 -12.34 -6.48
C ALA A 44 5.77 -13.54 -5.55
N LEU A 45 5.16 -14.69 -5.85
CA LEU A 45 5.35 -15.93 -5.09
C LEU A 45 6.48 -16.78 -5.69
N ALA A 46 7.03 -17.69 -4.88
CA ALA A 46 7.94 -18.72 -5.39
C ALA A 46 7.21 -19.54 -6.48
N GLN A 47 7.91 -19.83 -7.60
CA GLN A 47 7.39 -20.44 -8.85
C GLN A 47 6.84 -19.48 -9.92
N ASP A 48 7.26 -18.21 -9.96
CA ASP A 48 6.87 -17.24 -11.02
C ASP A 48 5.35 -16.98 -11.10
N GLN A 49 4.62 -17.38 -10.06
CA GLN A 49 3.19 -17.11 -9.97
C GLN A 49 2.96 -15.72 -9.40
N VAL A 50 2.31 -14.87 -10.19
CA VAL A 50 1.84 -13.56 -9.75
C VAL A 50 0.43 -13.71 -9.21
N LYS A 51 0.25 -13.42 -7.91
CA LYS A 51 -1.08 -13.37 -7.29
C LYS A 51 -1.50 -11.93 -7.09
N GLU A 52 -2.68 -11.57 -7.58
CA GLU A 52 -3.27 -10.26 -7.36
C GLU A 52 -4.23 -10.28 -6.17
N VAL A 53 -4.11 -9.32 -5.27
CA VAL A 53 -4.97 -9.16 -4.09
C VAL A 53 -5.45 -7.71 -4.03
N SER A 54 -6.76 -7.53 -4.01
CA SER A 54 -7.40 -6.20 -3.96
C SER A 54 -7.92 -5.90 -2.55
N PHE A 55 -7.38 -4.86 -1.93
CA PHE A 55 -7.81 -4.34 -0.63
C PHE A 55 -8.72 -3.14 -0.83
N ARG A 56 -10.03 -3.32 -0.63
CA ARG A 56 -11.01 -2.23 -0.78
C ARG A 56 -10.87 -1.21 0.35
N VAL A 57 -10.82 0.07 0.01
CA VAL A 57 -10.70 1.16 1.00
C VAL A 57 -11.84 1.13 2.03
N THR A 58 -13.05 0.77 1.61
CA THR A 58 -14.22 0.66 2.51
C THR A 58 -14.12 -0.44 3.58
N ARG A 59 -13.17 -1.38 3.44
CA ARG A 59 -12.91 -2.45 4.40
C ARG A 59 -11.68 -2.19 5.27
N ILE A 60 -10.99 -1.07 5.04
CA ILE A 60 -9.90 -0.59 5.89
C ILE A 60 -10.52 0.21 7.04
N ARG A 61 -10.26 -0.20 8.28
CA ARG A 61 -10.77 0.48 9.47
C ARG A 61 -9.93 1.69 9.86
N CYS A 62 -8.62 1.52 9.82
CA CYS A 62 -7.63 2.56 10.09
C CYS A 62 -6.28 2.17 9.47
N TRP A 63 -5.37 3.13 9.40
CA TRP A 63 -3.99 2.91 9.00
C TRP A 63 -3.05 3.81 9.81
N ARG A 64 -1.78 3.43 9.87
CA ARG A 64 -0.71 4.18 10.52
C ARG A 64 0.56 4.14 9.69
N ILE A 65 1.34 5.20 9.76
CA ILE A 65 2.71 5.24 9.25
C ILE A 65 3.66 5.13 10.43
N THR A 66 4.65 4.26 10.32
CA THR A 66 5.72 4.10 11.31
C THR A 66 7.08 4.15 10.64
N THR A 67 8.05 4.76 11.30
CA THR A 67 9.45 4.65 10.90
C THR A 67 10.04 3.44 11.62
N ALA A 68 10.50 2.44 10.87
CA ALA A 68 11.23 1.33 11.47
C ALA A 68 12.60 1.84 11.92
N VAL A 69 12.83 1.79 13.23
CA VAL A 69 14.12 2.10 13.82
C VAL A 69 15.06 0.95 13.49
N SER A 70 16.01 1.17 12.59
CA SER A 70 17.05 0.18 12.36
C SER A 70 17.90 0.09 13.62
N THR A 71 17.76 -0.99 14.39
CA THR A 71 18.58 -1.27 15.57
C THR A 71 19.99 -1.66 15.09
N PHE A 72 20.76 -0.69 14.60
CA PHE A 72 22.20 -0.87 14.41
C PHE A 72 22.88 -0.75 15.77
N LEU A 73 22.83 -1.85 16.54
CA LEU A 73 23.82 -2.10 17.58
C LEU A 73 25.16 -2.39 16.89
N GLY A 74 26.04 -1.39 16.88
CA GLY A 74 27.49 -1.54 16.71
C GLY A 74 27.98 -1.80 15.29
N THR A 75 28.45 -0.75 14.62
CA THR A 75 29.86 -0.55 14.23
C THR A 75 29.98 0.60 13.24
N ALA A 76 30.96 1.46 13.52
CA ALA A 76 31.56 2.51 12.70
C ALA A 76 31.07 2.68 11.26
N ALA A 77 30.42 3.81 10.98
CA ALA A 77 30.85 4.79 9.97
C ALA A 77 29.71 5.79 9.76
N ALA A 78 29.94 7.03 10.16
CA ALA A 78 29.22 8.16 9.61
C ALA A 78 29.59 8.30 8.13
N SER A 79 28.95 7.52 7.26
CA SER A 79 28.98 7.78 5.82
C SER A 79 27.90 8.80 5.49
N LEU A 80 28.36 9.96 5.05
CA LEU A 80 27.60 11.08 4.49
C LEU A 80 26.79 10.65 3.26
N GLY A 81 25.64 10.01 3.46
CA GLY A 81 24.77 9.60 2.36
C GLY A 81 23.42 9.14 2.88
N HIS A 82 22.39 9.95 2.63
CA HIS A 82 20.96 9.65 2.73
C HIS A 82 20.61 8.40 3.56
N THR A 83 20.42 8.55 4.88
CA THR A 83 19.83 7.49 5.70
C THR A 83 18.45 7.18 5.13
N GLN A 84 18.34 6.08 4.38
CA GLN A 84 17.12 5.65 3.74
C GLN A 84 16.17 5.21 4.87
N GLN A 85 15.33 6.13 5.33
CA GLN A 85 14.38 5.85 6.40
C GLN A 85 13.47 4.70 5.96
N ARG A 86 13.51 3.60 6.70
CA ARG A 86 12.64 2.46 6.48
C ARG A 86 11.25 2.85 6.97
N LEU A 87 10.40 3.27 6.06
CA LEU A 87 9.02 3.63 6.37
C LEU A 87 8.11 2.42 6.17
N GLU A 88 7.10 2.35 7.03
CA GLU A 88 6.12 1.27 7.05
C GLU A 88 4.72 1.87 7.09
N LEU A 89 3.81 1.34 6.26
CA LEU A 89 2.39 1.61 6.31
C LEU A 89 1.69 0.33 6.79
N SER A 90 1.08 0.38 7.96
CA SER A 90 0.20 -0.70 8.44
C SER A 90 -1.25 -0.27 8.34
N PHE A 91 -2.13 -1.14 7.84
CA PHE A 91 -3.57 -0.90 7.82
C PHE A 91 -4.34 -2.09 8.38
N GLU A 92 -5.40 -1.81 9.14
CA GLU A 92 -6.30 -2.82 9.69
C GLU A 92 -7.41 -3.12 8.68
N TYR A 93 -7.41 -4.33 8.13
CA TYR A 93 -8.34 -4.76 7.09
C TYR A 93 -9.34 -5.79 7.61
N LEU A 94 -10.62 -5.59 7.29
CA LEU A 94 -11.67 -6.57 7.57
C LEU A 94 -11.59 -7.71 6.54
N MET A 95 -10.96 -8.83 6.89
CA MET A 95 -10.77 -10.02 6.02
C MET A 95 -12.09 -10.76 5.76
N SER A 96 -12.88 -10.95 6.81
CA SER A 96 -14.23 -11.53 6.78
C SER A 96 -15.06 -10.97 7.92
N LYS A 97 -16.34 -11.36 8.04
CA LYS A 97 -17.23 -10.89 9.12
C LYS A 97 -16.54 -11.14 10.48
N ASN A 98 -16.34 -10.07 11.24
CA ASN A 98 -15.67 -10.06 12.56
C ASN A 98 -14.20 -10.52 12.56
N LYS A 99 -13.52 -10.60 11.40
CA LYS A 99 -12.09 -10.91 11.32
C LYS A 99 -11.32 -9.71 10.78
N LEU A 100 -10.73 -8.94 11.67
CA LEU A 100 -9.79 -7.86 11.36
C LEU A 100 -8.36 -8.40 11.37
N GLN A 101 -7.53 -7.94 10.44
CA GLN A 101 -6.12 -8.30 10.37
C GLN A 101 -5.31 -7.08 9.94
N TRP A 102 -4.18 -6.85 10.60
CA TRP A 102 -3.20 -5.87 10.17
C TRP A 102 -2.39 -6.39 9.00
N VAL A 103 -2.19 -5.54 8.00
CA VAL A 103 -1.26 -5.77 6.89
C VAL A 103 -0.26 -4.64 6.90
N THR A 104 1.03 -4.97 6.91
CA THR A 104 2.15 -4.03 6.97
C THR A 104 2.94 -4.05 5.67
N VAL A 105 3.13 -2.88 5.09
CA VAL A 105 3.92 -2.65 3.88
C VAL A 105 5.16 -1.84 4.26
N VAL A 106 6.33 -2.38 3.96
CA VAL A 106 7.62 -1.70 4.11
C VAL A 106 7.99 -1.07 2.77
N SER A 107 7.91 0.26 2.68
CA SER A 107 8.17 1.00 1.43
C SER A 107 8.67 2.40 1.71
N SER A 108 9.67 2.86 0.95
CA SER A 108 10.12 4.26 0.97
C SER A 108 9.02 5.25 0.57
N GLN A 109 7.97 4.77 -0.11
CA GLN A 109 6.81 5.56 -0.55
C GLN A 109 5.58 5.37 0.36
N ALA A 110 5.74 4.85 1.59
CA ALA A 110 4.63 4.63 2.53
C ALA A 110 3.79 5.89 2.81
N ILE A 111 4.44 7.07 2.89
CA ILE A 111 3.74 8.36 3.06
C ILE A 111 2.84 8.64 1.86
N LEU A 112 3.34 8.48 0.63
CA LEU A 112 2.55 8.69 -0.58
C LEU A 112 1.37 7.70 -0.65
N LEU A 113 1.60 6.44 -0.25
CA LEU A 113 0.53 5.44 -0.17
C LEU A 113 -0.57 5.86 0.82
N SER A 114 -0.21 6.45 1.96
CA SER A 114 -1.17 7.04 2.91
C SER A 114 -1.95 8.21 2.32
N VAL A 115 -1.28 9.11 1.57
CA VAL A 115 -1.94 10.23 0.89
C VAL A 115 -2.97 9.72 -0.13
N CYS A 116 -2.64 8.67 -0.89
CA CYS A 116 -3.60 8.02 -1.79
C CYS A 116 -4.80 7.43 -1.05
N LEU A 117 -4.59 6.77 0.09
CA LEU A 117 -5.68 6.26 0.94
C LEU A 117 -6.58 7.40 1.43
N GLN A 118 -5.99 8.48 1.94
CA GLN A 118 -6.72 9.66 2.39
C GLN A 118 -7.56 10.28 1.26
N GLY A 119 -6.98 10.43 0.06
CA GLY A 119 -7.70 10.93 -1.12
C GLY A 119 -8.90 10.05 -1.49
N MET A 120 -8.70 8.73 -1.58
CA MET A 120 -9.78 7.78 -1.89
C MET A 120 -10.90 7.78 -0.82
N VAL A 121 -10.54 7.92 0.46
CA VAL A 121 -11.53 8.07 1.55
C VAL A 121 -12.29 9.40 1.40
N GLY A 122 -11.59 10.50 1.11
CA GLY A 122 -12.21 11.80 0.87
C GLY A 122 -13.25 11.75 -0.26
N GLU A 123 -12.90 11.17 -1.40
CA GLU A 123 -13.82 10.99 -2.54
C GLU A 123 -15.05 10.13 -2.20
N LEU A 124 -14.86 9.07 -1.42
CA LEU A 124 -15.95 8.21 -0.95
C LEU A 124 -16.92 8.96 -0.03
N LEU A 125 -16.39 9.80 0.86
CA LEU A 125 -17.19 10.61 1.78
C LEU A 125 -17.96 11.72 1.05
N LEU A 126 -17.36 12.34 0.03
CA LEU A 126 -18.02 13.37 -0.80
C LEU A 126 -19.16 12.77 -1.63
N LYS A 127 -18.95 11.62 -2.27
CA LYS A 127 -19.99 10.93 -3.04
C LYS A 127 -21.17 10.47 -2.18
N LYS A 128 -20.93 10.10 -0.93
CA LYS A 128 -21.99 9.74 0.02
C LYS A 128 -22.89 10.95 0.38
N GLN A 129 -22.37 12.17 0.26
CA GLN A 129 -23.10 13.41 0.60
C GLN A 129 -23.85 14.02 -0.59
N GLY A 130 -23.86 13.36 -1.76
CA GLY A 130 -24.65 13.81 -2.91
C GLY A 130 -24.07 15.00 -3.69
N ALA A 131 -22.82 15.38 -3.45
CA ALA A 131 -22.13 16.37 -4.26
C ALA A 131 -21.60 15.70 -5.55
N SER A 132 -22.21 16.05 -6.69
CA SER A 132 -21.71 15.80 -8.06
C SER A 132 -21.62 17.13 -8.80
#